data_AF-A0A932VAB5-F1
#
_entry.id   AF-A0A932VAB5-F1
#
_cell.length_a   1.000
_cell.length_b   1.000
_cell.length_c   1.000
_cell.angle_alpha   90.00
_cell.angle_beta   90.00
_cell.angle_gamma   90.00
#
_symmetry.space_group_name_H-M   'P 1'
#
loop_
_entity.id
_entity.type
_entity.pdbx_description
1 polymer ?
#
loop_
_entity_poly.entity_id
_entity_poly.type
_entity_poly.pdbx_seq_one_letter_code
_entity_poly.pdbx_strand_id
1 'polypeptide(L)'
;MVTQNDITVKMLFDPYPPRLGTTNTFSILLTDSTGQPLSDAAVALTVTGGMAGMMGEHDEDFRLELTHRGAGIYSIQGSPGSSMLEFGGLSLRITRGGRVFAYAISKDELPLR
;
A
#
# COMPACT_ATOMS: atom_id res chain seq x y z
N MET A 1 -11.45 -2.46 -2.24
CA MET A 1 -11.04 -2.64 -3.65
C MET A 1 -11.17 -1.29 -4.34
N VAL A 2 -10.17 -0.86 -5.08
CA VAL A 2 -10.19 0.44 -5.77
C VAL A 2 -9.93 0.19 -7.25
N THR A 3 -10.73 0.78 -8.13
CA THR A 3 -10.58 0.65 -9.58
C THR A 3 -10.38 2.03 -10.19
N GLN A 4 -9.32 2.21 -10.99
CA GLN A 4 -9.03 3.45 -11.71
C GLN A 4 -8.32 3.12 -13.02
N ASN A 5 -8.75 3.73 -14.13
CA ASN A 5 -8.09 3.63 -15.44
C ASN A 5 -7.77 2.18 -15.86
N ASP A 6 -8.78 1.31 -15.79
CA ASP A 6 -8.72 -0.12 -16.11
C ASP A 6 -7.82 -0.98 -15.21
N ILE A 7 -7.29 -0.43 -14.11
CA ILE A 7 -6.56 -1.18 -13.09
C ILE A 7 -7.46 -1.31 -11.86
N THR A 8 -7.63 -2.53 -11.41
CA THR A 8 -8.25 -2.86 -10.12
C THR A 8 -7.17 -3.28 -9.14
N VAL A 9 -7.21 -2.65 -7.96
CA VAL A 9 -6.28 -2.87 -6.87
C VAL A 9 -7.05 -3.45 -5.68
N LYS A 10 -6.63 -4.63 -5.24
CA LYS A 10 -7.05 -5.22 -3.96
C LYS A 10 -5.85 -5.25 -3.03
N MET A 11 -6.02 -4.70 -1.83
CA MET A 11 -4.97 -4.59 -0.83
C MET A 11 -5.33 -5.46 0.37
N LEU A 12 -4.36 -6.23 0.85
CA LEU A 12 -4.47 -7.04 2.05
C LEU A 12 -3.30 -6.72 2.96
N PHE A 13 -3.63 -6.49 4.23
CA PHE A 13 -2.66 -6.17 5.27
C PHE A 13 -2.81 -7.15 6.43
N ASP A 14 -1.67 -7.55 6.99
CA ASP A 14 -1.60 -8.34 8.21
C ASP A 14 -0.44 -7.87 9.09
N PRO A 15 -0.70 -7.29 10.28
CA PRO A 15 -2.01 -7.04 10.88
C PRO A 15 -2.86 -6.01 10.11
N TYR A 16 -4.16 -5.98 10.41
CA TYR A 16 -5.10 -4.95 9.92
C TYR A 16 -5.71 -4.17 11.11
N PRO A 17 -5.65 -2.82 11.10
CA PRO A 17 -4.83 -1.99 10.21
C PRO A 17 -3.33 -2.25 10.43
N PRO A 18 -2.46 -1.83 9.49
CA PRO A 18 -1.01 -1.91 9.67
C PRO A 18 -0.53 -1.20 10.95
N ARG A 19 0.56 -1.68 11.54
CA ARG A 19 1.15 -1.13 12.78
C ARG A 19 2.62 -0.79 12.57
N LEU A 20 2.98 0.49 12.74
CA LEU A 20 4.35 0.94 12.56
C LEU A 20 5.30 0.32 13.61
N GLY A 21 6.58 0.19 13.24
CA GLY A 21 7.63 -0.40 14.07
C GLY A 21 7.45 -1.88 14.39
N THR A 22 6.48 -2.56 13.78
CA THR A 22 6.25 -4.00 13.94
C THR A 22 6.19 -4.68 12.59
N THR A 23 6.37 -6.00 12.54
CA THR A 23 6.32 -6.75 11.29
C THR A 23 4.91 -6.73 10.71
N ASN A 24 4.79 -6.25 9.48
CA ASN A 24 3.57 -6.28 8.69
C ASN A 24 3.82 -7.05 7.39
N THR A 25 2.80 -7.73 6.89
CA THR A 25 2.73 -8.26 5.53
C THR A 25 1.80 -7.37 4.71
N PHE A 26 2.33 -6.82 3.63
CA PHE A 26 1.58 -6.06 2.65
C PHE A 26 1.46 -6.88 1.38
N SER A 27 0.23 -7.15 0.94
CA SER A 27 -0.07 -7.87 -0.30
C SER A 27 -1.01 -7.06 -1.17
N ILE A 28 -0.63 -6.88 -2.43
CA ILE A 28 -1.38 -6.12 -3.43
C ILE A 28 -1.67 -7.07 -4.59
N LEU A 29 -2.95 -7.26 -4.91
CA LEU A 29 -3.38 -7.93 -6.14
C LEU A 29 -3.76 -6.87 -7.16
N LEU A 30 -3.12 -6.93 -8.32
CA LEU A 30 -3.40 -6.09 -9.47
C LEU A 30 -4.09 -6.91 -10.56
N THR A 31 -5.25 -6.44 -10.99
CA THR A 31 -5.96 -6.99 -12.15
C THR A 31 -6.36 -5.88 -13.12
N ASP A 32 -6.61 -6.23 -14.37
CA ASP A 32 -7.28 -5.33 -15.30
C ASP A 32 -8.80 -5.26 -15.03
N SER A 33 -9.52 -4.49 -15.86
CA SER A 33 -10.99 -4.34 -15.80
C SER A 33 -11.76 -5.61 -16.12
N THR A 34 -11.12 -6.61 -16.74
CA THR A 34 -11.69 -7.93 -17.03
C THR A 34 -11.37 -8.97 -15.96
N GLY A 35 -10.58 -8.59 -14.96
CA GLY A 35 -10.14 -9.47 -13.86
C GLY A 35 -8.86 -10.27 -14.18
N GLN A 36 -8.18 -10.01 -15.29
CA GLN A 36 -6.92 -10.68 -15.60
C GLN A 36 -5.77 -10.11 -14.76
N PRO A 37 -4.86 -10.95 -14.25
CA PRO A 37 -3.77 -10.50 -13.39
C PRO A 37 -2.75 -9.65 -14.16
N LEU A 38 -2.36 -8.52 -13.59
CA LEU A 38 -1.33 -7.63 -14.13
C LEU A 38 0.02 -7.93 -13.49
N SER A 39 0.93 -8.55 -14.25
CA SER A 39 2.25 -8.99 -13.76
C SER A 39 3.43 -8.15 -14.28
N ASP A 40 3.16 -7.18 -15.16
CA ASP A 40 4.10 -6.32 -15.87
C ASP A 40 4.20 -4.91 -15.25
N ALA A 41 4.00 -4.80 -13.95
CA ALA A 41 4.08 -3.54 -13.21
C ALA A 41 5.21 -3.54 -12.17
N ALA A 42 5.71 -2.34 -11.85
CA ALA A 42 6.50 -2.08 -10.65
C ALA A 42 5.58 -1.44 -9.60
N VAL A 43 5.66 -1.93 -8.36
CA VAL A 43 4.76 -1.52 -7.27
C VAL A 43 5.57 -1.04 -6.07
N ALA A 44 5.35 0.21 -5.69
CA ALA A 44 5.90 0.79 -4.47
C ALA A 44 4.76 1.22 -3.55
N LEU A 45 4.93 1.00 -2.25
CA LEU A 45 4.03 1.41 -1.19
C LEU A 45 4.77 2.41 -0.31
N THR A 46 4.17 3.57 -0.06
CA THR A 46 4.59 4.47 0.99
C THR A 46 3.61 4.34 2.14
N VAL A 47 4.11 4.08 3.33
CA VAL A 47 3.32 4.11 4.56
C VAL A 47 3.61 5.42 5.26
N THR A 48 2.56 6.16 5.65
CA THR A 48 2.69 7.41 6.37
C THR A 48 2.37 7.18 7.84
N GLY A 49 3.20 7.72 8.71
CA GLY A 49 3.02 7.65 10.17
C GLY A 49 3.24 8.99 10.83
N GLY A 50 2.62 9.22 11.98
CA GLY A 50 2.79 10.47 12.71
C GLY A 50 2.60 10.28 14.21
N MET A 51 3.04 11.26 15.01
CA MET A 51 2.82 11.23 16.45
C MET A 51 1.32 11.33 16.77
N ALA A 52 0.87 10.55 17.74
CA ALA A 52 -0.52 10.56 18.21
C ALA A 52 -0.96 11.98 18.59
N GLY A 53 -2.06 12.45 18.01
CA GLY A 53 -2.59 13.80 18.25
C GLY A 53 -1.85 14.94 17.53
N MET A 54 -0.82 14.65 16.72
CA MET A 54 -0.07 15.62 15.90
C MET A 54 0.03 15.17 14.43
N MET A 55 -0.90 14.34 13.98
CA MET A 55 -0.97 13.85 12.60
C MET A 55 -1.15 15.03 11.64
N GLY A 56 -0.36 15.08 10.57
CA GLY A 56 -0.29 16.20 9.62
C GLY A 56 0.74 17.28 9.96
N GLU A 57 1.28 17.28 11.19
CA GLU A 57 2.34 18.21 11.62
C GLU A 57 3.70 17.53 11.77
N HIS A 58 3.69 16.25 12.15
CA HIS A 58 4.89 15.43 12.37
C HIS A 58 4.79 14.08 11.65
N ASP A 59 4.53 14.14 10.34
CA ASP A 59 4.39 12.95 9.51
C ASP A 59 5.73 12.49 8.94
N GLU A 60 5.91 11.17 8.89
CA GLU A 60 7.04 10.47 8.30
C GLU A 60 6.55 9.49 7.24
N ASP A 61 7.26 9.44 6.11
CA ASP A 61 6.97 8.55 4.99
C ASP A 61 7.98 7.40 4.91
N PHE A 62 7.48 6.17 4.88
CA PHE A 62 8.27 4.95 4.80
C PHE A 62 7.99 4.23 3.48
N ARG A 63 8.94 4.29 2.55
CA ARG A 63 8.81 3.64 1.24
C ARG A 63 9.25 2.18 1.28
N LEU A 64 8.41 1.33 0.71
CA LEU A 64 8.57 -0.11 0.57
C LEU A 64 8.41 -0.48 -0.91
N GLU A 65 9.33 -1.27 -1.46
CA GLU A 65 9.22 -1.79 -2.82
C GLU A 65 8.72 -3.23 -2.79
N LEU A 66 7.61 -3.51 -3.48
CA LEU A 66 6.95 -4.80 -3.41
C LEU A 66 7.49 -5.73 -4.48
N THR A 67 7.74 -6.97 -4.09
CA THR A 67 8.23 -8.00 -5.00
C THR A 67 7.06 -8.71 -5.66
N HIS A 68 7.10 -8.86 -6.99
CA HIS A 68 6.13 -9.65 -7.73
C HIS A 68 6.24 -11.14 -7.35
N ARG A 69 5.11 -11.78 -7.04
CA ARG A 69 4.99 -13.19 -6.62
C ARG A 69 4.24 -14.06 -7.62
N GLY A 70 3.85 -13.52 -8.77
CA GLY A 70 3.05 -14.21 -9.78
C GLY A 70 1.56 -13.87 -9.68
N ALA A 71 0.83 -14.13 -10.77
CA ALA A 71 -0.61 -13.90 -10.86
C ALA A 71 -1.05 -12.49 -10.40
N GLY A 72 -0.25 -11.46 -10.71
CA GLY A 72 -0.52 -10.07 -10.34
C GLY A 72 -0.42 -9.77 -8.85
N ILE A 73 0.14 -10.68 -8.05
CA ILE A 73 0.38 -10.48 -6.63
C ILE A 73 1.75 -9.84 -6.43
N TYR A 74 1.77 -8.75 -5.67
CA TYR A 74 2.97 -8.04 -5.23
C TYR A 74 2.98 -8.03 -3.71
N SER A 75 4.09 -8.43 -3.09
CA SER A 75 4.15 -8.49 -1.62
C SER A 75 5.50 -8.12 -1.03
N ILE A 76 5.44 -7.61 0.20
CA ILE A 76 6.60 -7.37 1.06
C ILE A 76 6.22 -7.64 2.51
N GLN A 77 7.18 -8.14 3.28
CA GLN A 77 7.12 -8.14 4.73
C GLN A 77 8.11 -7.10 5.25
N GLY A 78 7.68 -6.23 6.15
CA GLY A 78 8.52 -5.16 6.68
C GLY A 78 7.94 -4.47 7.90
N SER A 79 8.79 -3.69 8.57
CA SER A 79 8.44 -2.94 9.77
C SER A 79 8.64 -1.44 9.53
N PRO A 80 7.75 -0.77 8.79
CA PRO A 80 7.90 0.65 8.48
C PRO A 80 7.84 1.49 9.77
N GLY A 81 8.76 2.44 9.89
CA GLY A 81 8.80 3.40 10.99
C GLY A 81 9.07 2.81 12.37
N SER A 82 8.64 3.56 13.38
CA SER A 82 8.79 3.26 14.80
C SER A 82 7.45 2.89 15.43
N SER A 83 7.47 2.08 16.49
CA SER A 83 6.27 1.75 17.28
C SER A 83 5.74 2.93 18.10
N MET A 84 6.48 4.05 18.14
CA MET A 84 6.05 5.32 18.73
C MET A 84 5.11 6.12 17.80
N LEU A 85 5.05 5.77 16.52
CA LEU A 85 4.21 6.46 15.53
C LEU A 85 2.88 5.74 15.35
N GLU A 86 1.81 6.51 15.15
CA GLU A 86 0.52 6.00 14.70
C GLU A 86 0.50 5.87 13.17
N PHE A 87 -0.19 4.85 12.67
CA PHE A 87 -0.45 4.69 11.25
C PHE A 87 -1.41 5.79 10.77
N GLY A 88 -0.95 6.64 9.86
CA GLY A 88 -1.74 7.74 9.27
C GLY A 88 -2.43 7.34 7.97
N GLY A 89 -1.84 6.43 7.21
CA GLY A 89 -2.35 5.98 5.93
C GLY A 89 -1.28 5.37 5.05
N LEU A 90 -1.60 5.21 3.77
CA LEU A 90 -0.66 4.73 2.78
C LEU A 90 -0.91 5.35 1.42
N SER A 91 0.13 5.35 0.58
CA SER A 91 0.01 5.58 -0.84
C SER A 91 0.65 4.46 -1.64
N LEU A 92 -0.03 4.01 -2.69
CA LEU A 92 0.44 3.00 -3.61
C LEU A 92 0.80 3.66 -4.94
N ARG A 93 2.02 3.44 -5.42
CA ARG A 93 2.50 3.86 -6.73
C ARG A 93 2.72 2.64 -7.61
N ILE A 94 1.97 2.56 -8.70
CA ILE A 94 2.07 1.50 -9.71
C ILE A 94 2.65 2.12 -10.98
N THR A 95 3.72 1.54 -11.51
CA THR A 95 4.32 1.96 -12.80
C THR A 95 4.19 0.82 -13.80
N ARG A 96 3.54 1.09 -14.95
CA ARG A 96 3.32 0.09 -16.00
C ARG A 96 3.37 0.76 -17.37
N GLY A 97 4.18 0.25 -18.29
CA GLY A 97 4.31 0.80 -19.65
C GLY A 97 4.66 2.30 -19.68
N GLY A 98 5.49 2.76 -18.73
CA GLY A 98 5.86 4.18 -18.59
C GLY A 98 4.80 5.08 -17.95
N ARG A 99 3.59 4.55 -17.67
CA ARG A 99 2.51 5.29 -16.99
C ARG A 99 2.57 5.04 -15.48
N VAL A 100 2.24 6.06 -14.70
CA VAL A 100 2.18 6.01 -13.24
C VAL A 100 0.73 6.14 -12.79
N PHE A 101 0.31 5.25 -11.89
CA PHE A 101 -0.97 5.27 -11.21
C PHE A 101 -0.70 5.39 -9.72
N ALA A 102 -1.38 6.32 -9.05
CA ALA A 102 -1.16 6.60 -7.63
C ALA A 102 -2.49 6.55 -6.88
N TYR A 103 -2.50 5.84 -5.76
CA TYR A 103 -3.66 5.70 -4.87
C TYR A 103 -3.23 6.14 -3.48
N ALA A 104 -3.90 7.13 -2.90
CA ALA A 104 -3.69 7.53 -1.51
C ALA A 104 -4.91 7.11 -0.70
N ILE A 105 -4.69 6.49 0.45
CA ILE A 105 -5.72 5.97 1.34
C ILE A 105 -5.36 6.36 2.76
N SER A 106 -6.16 7.24 3.36
CA SER A 106 -6.01 7.55 4.77
C SER A 106 -6.37 6.34 5.64
N LYS A 107 -5.94 6.34 6.90
CA LYS A 107 -6.29 5.26 7.84
C LYS A 107 -7.80 5.03 7.96
N ASP A 108 -8.60 6.10 7.84
CA ASP A 108 -10.05 6.07 8.01
C ASP A 108 -10.78 5.56 6.75
N GLU A 109 -10.10 5.62 5.61
CA GLU A 109 -10.59 5.14 4.31
C GLU A 109 -10.07 3.74 3.96
N LEU A 110 -9.31 3.10 4.87
CA LEU A 110 -8.84 1.74 4.65
C LEU A 110 -10.04 0.81 4.39
N PRO A 111 -10.02 0.05 3.27
CA PRO A 111 -11.13 -0.82 2.94
C PRO A 111 -11.28 -1.89 4.03
N LEU A 112 -12.46 -1.90 4.67
CA LEU A 112 -12.87 -2.95 5.60
C LEU A 112 -12.76 -4.33 4.91
N ARG A 113 -12.28 -5.33 5.66
CA ARG A 113 -12.06 -6.69 5.17
C ARG A 113 -13.32 -7.32 4.60
#